data_AF-A0A9D8NUJ8-F1
#
_entry.id   AF-A0A9D8NUJ8-F1
#
_cell.length_a   1.000
_cell.length_b   1.000
_cell.length_c   1.000
_cell.angle_alpha   90.00
_cell.angle_beta   90.00
_cell.angle_gamma   90.00
#
_symmetry.space_group_name_H-M   'P 1'
#
loop_
_entity.id
_entity.type
_entity.pdbx_description
1 polymer ?
#
loop_
_entity_poly.entity_id
_entity_poly.type
_entity_poly.pdbx_seq_one_letter_code
_entity_poly.pdbx_strand_id
1 'polypeptide(L)'
;MIRTNSSLLAIALSRPSNYEKQPVAPGTIEAMSLFAVRSPEERHFARHDLIQIIVREQSRAKSDSQLDTKKDYTLAAEVAWANFSFDAFGQPGVATTSGAHNAPVFEAIGKKKHKGEGDYDRTDEFTTRMTAEVIEVLPNGNLILEARTTISSDKEKTCIKLTGICRPEDITSANTVLSNQIHDLKIDKMNTGFVKDAADKGIIAQVLDAIFAF
;
A
#
# COMPACT_ATOMS: atom_id res chain seq x y z
N MET A 1 62.73 -33.69 44.63
CA MET A 1 62.52 -33.06 43.31
C MET A 1 61.06 -32.60 43.27
N ILE A 2 60.82 -31.31 43.37
CA ILE A 2 59.49 -30.67 43.48
C ILE A 2 59.14 -30.09 42.11
N ARG A 3 57.94 -30.37 41.59
CA ARG A 3 56.92 -29.41 41.11
C ARG A 3 55.86 -30.11 40.27
N THR A 4 54.63 -30.06 40.79
CA THR A 4 53.34 -30.21 40.14
C THR A 4 53.24 -29.29 38.92
N ASN A 5 52.60 -29.73 37.83
CA ASN A 5 51.98 -28.80 36.90
C ASN A 5 50.71 -29.39 36.26
N SER A 6 49.62 -28.80 36.73
CA SER A 6 48.25 -28.86 36.25
C SER A 6 48.11 -28.24 34.87
N SER A 7 47.26 -28.80 34.01
CA SER A 7 46.58 -28.02 32.97
C SER A 7 45.25 -28.68 32.59
N LEU A 8 44.25 -28.47 33.44
CA LEU A 8 42.83 -28.57 33.07
C LEU A 8 42.51 -27.36 32.19
N LEU A 9 42.31 -27.56 30.89
CA LEU A 9 41.94 -26.46 30.00
C LEU A 9 41.14 -27.00 28.82
N ALA A 10 39.82 -27.19 29.01
CA ALA A 10 38.81 -27.19 27.95
C ALA A 10 37.37 -27.44 28.47
N ILE A 11 36.89 -26.69 29.46
CA ILE A 11 35.43 -26.53 29.69
C ILE A 11 35.18 -25.10 30.13
N ALA A 12 35.07 -24.17 29.18
CA ALA A 12 34.50 -22.85 29.42
C ALA A 12 34.26 -22.15 28.08
N LEU A 13 33.12 -22.41 27.43
CA LEU A 13 32.48 -21.48 26.48
C LEU A 13 31.07 -21.95 26.06
N SER A 14 30.24 -22.29 27.04
CA SER A 14 28.78 -22.17 26.88
C SER A 14 28.28 -21.30 28.02
N ARG A 15 28.46 -19.98 27.90
CA ARG A 15 27.69 -19.04 28.71
C ARG A 15 26.26 -19.09 28.17
N PRO A 16 25.25 -19.52 28.93
CA PRO A 16 23.89 -19.13 28.59
C PRO A 16 23.81 -17.60 28.76
N SER A 17 23.46 -16.88 27.70
CA SER A 17 23.22 -15.43 27.71
C SER A 17 21.89 -15.05 28.36
N ASN A 18 21.29 -15.97 29.12
CA ASN A 18 20.03 -15.72 29.80
C ASN A 18 20.35 -15.25 31.21
N TYR A 19 20.22 -13.93 31.44
CA TYR A 19 19.98 -13.46 32.79
C TYR A 19 18.55 -13.91 33.14
N GLU A 20 18.41 -15.12 33.65
CA GLU A 20 17.19 -15.51 34.34
C GLU A 20 17.29 -14.85 35.72
N LYS A 21 16.60 -13.73 35.96
CA LYS A 21 16.48 -13.16 37.31
C LYS A 21 15.85 -14.24 38.18
N GLN A 22 16.65 -14.88 39.03
CA GLN A 22 16.15 -15.93 39.92
C GLN A 22 15.04 -15.36 40.82
N PRO A 23 13.93 -16.09 41.02
CA PRO A 23 12.93 -15.69 41.99
C PRO A 23 13.62 -15.56 43.35
N VAL A 24 13.55 -14.37 43.95
CA VAL A 24 14.17 -14.08 45.24
C VAL A 24 13.62 -15.07 46.27
N ALA A 25 14.51 -15.88 46.83
CA ALA A 25 14.17 -16.91 47.80
C ALA A 25 13.43 -16.27 49.00
N PRO A 26 12.44 -16.97 49.59
CA PRO A 26 11.71 -16.52 50.77
C PRO A 26 12.70 -16.37 51.94
N GLY A 27 13.17 -15.15 52.18
CA GLY A 27 14.28 -14.83 53.07
C GLY A 27 15.02 -13.53 52.73
N THR A 28 14.75 -12.94 51.56
CA THR A 28 15.33 -11.66 51.14
C THR A 28 14.62 -10.47 51.82
N ILE A 29 15.35 -9.40 52.17
CA ILE A 29 14.84 -8.22 52.92
C ILE A 29 13.63 -7.54 52.22
N GLU A 30 13.53 -7.65 50.89
CA GLU A 30 12.37 -7.18 50.12
C GLU A 30 11.04 -7.84 50.55
N ALA A 31 11.07 -9.07 51.07
CA ALA A 31 9.90 -9.78 51.57
C ALA A 31 9.49 -9.35 53.00
N MET A 32 10.35 -8.64 53.75
CA MET A 32 10.13 -8.23 55.14
C MET A 32 9.78 -6.74 55.28
N SER A 33 9.78 -5.99 54.19
CA SER A 33 9.46 -4.56 54.15
C SER A 33 8.00 -4.33 53.78
N LEU A 34 7.26 -3.62 54.63
CA LEU A 34 5.88 -3.17 54.34
C LEU A 34 5.82 -2.11 53.21
N PHE A 35 6.98 -1.56 52.82
CA PHE A 35 7.13 -0.53 51.80
C PHE A 35 7.86 -1.03 50.55
N ALA A 36 8.12 -2.34 50.44
CA ALA A 36 8.72 -2.90 49.24
C ALA A 36 7.71 -2.82 48.10
N VAL A 37 7.98 -1.95 47.13
CA VAL A 37 7.30 -1.99 45.84
C VAL A 37 7.80 -3.22 45.12
N ARG A 38 6.94 -4.23 44.95
CA ARG A 38 7.26 -5.35 44.07
C ARG A 38 7.44 -4.78 42.68
N SER A 39 8.62 -4.93 42.09
CA SER A 39 8.80 -4.63 40.67
C SER A 39 7.81 -5.50 39.90
N PRO A 40 7.05 -4.96 38.94
CA PRO A 40 6.22 -5.78 38.07
C PRO A 40 7.10 -6.85 37.44
N GLU A 41 6.68 -8.12 37.49
CA GLU A 41 7.42 -9.21 36.87
C GLU A 41 7.59 -8.89 35.38
N GLU A 42 8.85 -8.95 34.91
CA GLU A 42 9.17 -8.76 33.50
C GLU A 42 8.49 -9.89 32.71
N ARG A 43 7.62 -9.52 31.76
CA ARG A 43 6.93 -10.51 30.93
C ARG A 43 7.92 -11.13 29.97
N HIS A 44 8.07 -12.44 30.07
CA HIS A 44 8.83 -13.22 29.11
C HIS A 44 7.90 -13.71 28.01
N PHE A 45 8.13 -13.27 26.78
CA PHE A 45 7.44 -13.77 25.61
C PHE A 45 8.21 -14.94 25.01
N ALA A 46 7.51 -16.03 24.74
CA ALA A 46 8.04 -17.19 24.06
C ALA A 46 7.50 -17.28 22.63
N ARG A 47 8.16 -18.09 21.81
CA ARG A 47 7.60 -18.50 20.51
C ARG A 47 6.26 -19.21 20.76
N HIS A 48 5.29 -18.96 19.88
CA HIS A 48 3.92 -19.44 19.94
C HIS A 48 3.01 -18.75 20.97
N ASP A 49 3.46 -17.66 21.61
CA ASP A 49 2.59 -16.82 22.43
C ASP A 49 1.55 -16.08 21.58
N LEU A 50 0.36 -15.88 22.13
CA LEU A 50 -0.76 -15.22 21.46
C LEU A 50 -0.92 -13.78 21.93
N ILE A 51 -0.97 -12.86 20.97
CA ILE A 51 -1.13 -11.42 21.20
C ILE A 51 -2.28 -10.92 20.33
N GLN A 52 -3.16 -10.11 20.90
CA GLN A 52 -4.25 -9.50 20.14
C GLN A 52 -3.80 -8.20 19.49
N ILE A 53 -3.90 -8.13 18.17
CA ILE A 53 -3.64 -6.92 17.40
C ILE A 53 -4.97 -6.22 17.14
N ILE A 54 -5.03 -4.94 17.55
CA ILE A 54 -6.13 -4.04 17.22
C ILE A 54 -5.68 -3.22 16.02
N VAL A 55 -6.23 -3.56 14.86
CA VAL A 55 -5.92 -2.90 13.60
C VAL A 55 -6.84 -1.70 13.43
N ARG A 56 -6.25 -0.53 13.14
CA ARG A 56 -6.93 0.68 12.72
C ARG A 56 -6.08 1.38 11.66
N GLU A 57 -6.37 1.11 10.40
CA GLU A 57 -5.72 1.75 9.27
C GLU A 57 -6.67 2.72 8.58
N GLN A 58 -6.18 3.91 8.27
CA GLN A 58 -6.91 4.94 7.53
C GLN A 58 -6.04 5.40 6.36
N SER A 59 -6.53 5.24 5.14
CA SER A 59 -5.89 5.73 3.92
C SER A 59 -6.75 6.84 3.33
N ARG A 60 -6.16 8.03 3.13
CA ARG A 60 -6.82 9.15 2.47
C ARG A 60 -6.01 9.54 1.24
N ALA A 61 -6.64 9.49 0.07
CA ALA A 61 -6.09 9.95 -1.19
C ALA A 61 -6.93 11.12 -1.69
N LYS A 62 -6.36 12.33 -1.63
CA LYS A 62 -6.95 13.54 -2.19
C LYS A 62 -6.17 13.96 -3.44
N SER A 63 -6.86 14.16 -4.56
CA SER A 63 -6.28 14.63 -5.82
C SER A 63 -7.18 15.71 -6.41
N ASP A 64 -6.75 16.96 -6.26
CA ASP A 64 -7.36 18.13 -6.90
C ASP A 64 -6.70 18.32 -8.29
N SER A 65 -7.44 18.16 -9.39
CA SER A 65 -6.93 18.35 -10.75
C SER A 65 -7.76 19.38 -11.53
N GLN A 66 -7.12 20.50 -11.86
CA GLN A 66 -7.66 21.53 -12.75
C GLN A 66 -6.95 21.44 -14.10
N LEU A 67 -7.67 21.09 -15.15
CA LEU A 67 -7.15 20.98 -16.51
C LEU A 67 -7.78 22.05 -17.40
N ASP A 68 -7.00 23.09 -17.69
CA ASP A 68 -7.33 24.11 -18.68
C ASP A 68 -6.65 23.78 -20.02
N THR A 69 -7.31 22.99 -20.85
CA THR A 69 -6.78 22.64 -22.18
C THR A 69 -7.39 23.54 -23.25
N LYS A 70 -6.55 24.38 -23.87
CA LYS A 70 -6.88 25.17 -25.05
C LYS A 70 -6.24 24.50 -26.27
N LYS A 71 -7.07 23.97 -27.17
CA LYS A 71 -6.62 23.39 -28.44
C LYS A 71 -7.12 24.27 -29.58
N ASP A 72 -6.19 24.97 -30.22
CA ASP A 72 -6.42 25.76 -31.42
C ASP A 72 -5.99 24.91 -32.63
N TYR A 73 -6.96 24.47 -33.44
CA TYR A 73 -6.68 23.77 -34.69
C TYR A 73 -7.07 24.66 -35.86
N THR A 74 -6.06 25.04 -36.65
CA THR A 74 -6.26 25.71 -37.94
C THR A 74 -5.93 24.71 -39.02
N LEU A 75 -6.97 24.08 -39.59
CA LEU A 75 -6.83 23.21 -40.75
C LEU A 75 -7.12 24.06 -41.99
N ALA A 76 -6.05 24.51 -42.65
CA ALA A 76 -6.12 25.13 -43.97
C ALA A 76 -5.98 24.02 -45.02
N ALA A 77 -7.10 23.55 -45.55
CA ALA A 77 -7.12 22.65 -46.69
C ALA A 77 -7.31 23.49 -47.95
N GLU A 78 -6.22 23.72 -48.69
CA GLU A 78 -6.31 24.29 -50.03
C GLU A 78 -6.78 23.20 -50.99
N VAL A 79 -7.99 23.37 -51.51
CA VAL A 79 -8.63 22.37 -52.36
C VAL A 79 -8.26 22.64 -53.82
N ALA A 80 -7.19 21.98 -54.29
CA ALA A 80 -6.62 22.11 -55.64
C ALA A 80 -7.54 21.64 -56.80
N TRP A 81 -8.74 21.11 -56.52
CA TRP A 81 -9.68 20.65 -57.54
C TRP A 81 -10.41 21.79 -58.26
N ALA A 82 -10.30 23.03 -57.78
CA ALA A 82 -10.96 24.19 -58.36
C ALA A 82 -10.20 24.85 -59.53
N ASN A 83 -9.00 24.36 -59.90
CA ASN A 83 -8.17 24.96 -60.95
C ASN A 83 -8.39 24.37 -62.36
N PHE A 84 -9.54 23.71 -62.60
CA PHE A 84 -9.94 23.26 -63.94
C PHE A 84 -10.62 24.42 -64.67
N SER A 85 -9.93 24.99 -65.65
CA SER A 85 -10.48 25.99 -66.55
C SER A 85 -10.55 25.43 -67.97
N PHE A 86 -11.62 25.76 -68.68
CA PHE A 86 -11.69 25.60 -70.12
C PHE A 86 -11.39 26.95 -70.77
N ASP A 87 -10.49 26.96 -71.74
CA ASP A 87 -10.26 28.13 -72.56
C ASP A 87 -11.47 28.41 -73.48
N ALA A 88 -11.46 29.55 -74.17
CA ALA A 88 -12.54 29.95 -75.07
C ALA A 88 -12.77 29.00 -76.26
N PHE A 89 -11.90 27.99 -76.45
CA PHE A 89 -11.98 26.97 -77.48
C PHE A 89 -12.32 25.58 -76.94
N GLY A 90 -12.61 25.46 -75.64
CA GLY A 90 -13.11 24.23 -75.03
C GLY A 90 -12.04 23.18 -74.77
N GLN A 91 -10.75 23.54 -74.67
CA GLN A 91 -9.71 22.61 -74.23
C GLN A 91 -9.52 22.65 -72.70
N PRO A 92 -9.40 21.49 -72.03
CA PRO A 92 -9.18 21.42 -70.59
C PRO A 92 -7.71 21.74 -70.25
N GLY A 93 -7.49 22.70 -69.35
CA GLY A 93 -6.16 23.06 -68.85
C GLY A 93 -6.16 23.38 -67.35
N VAL A 94 -4.97 23.38 -66.73
CA VAL A 94 -4.77 23.83 -65.35
C VAL A 94 -4.54 25.34 -65.36
N ALA A 95 -5.44 26.10 -64.73
CA ALA A 95 -5.33 27.57 -64.68
C ALA A 95 -4.10 28.00 -63.86
N THR A 96 -3.04 28.47 -64.54
CA THR A 96 -1.94 29.21 -63.89
C THR A 96 -2.21 30.70 -64.07
N THR A 97 -3.25 31.23 -63.40
CA THR A 97 -3.62 32.65 -63.52
C THR A 97 -2.98 33.46 -62.39
N SER A 98 -1.93 34.19 -62.74
CA SER A 98 -1.55 35.44 -62.06
C SER A 98 -2.66 36.47 -62.28
N GLY A 99 -3.76 36.35 -61.54
CA GLY A 99 -4.93 37.20 -61.76
C GLY A 99 -6.21 36.65 -61.14
N ALA A 100 -6.42 36.99 -59.86
CA ALA A 100 -7.73 37.21 -59.23
C ALA A 100 -8.86 36.21 -59.51
N HIS A 101 -8.62 34.90 -59.32
CA HIS A 101 -9.70 33.93 -59.10
C HIS A 101 -9.59 33.36 -57.68
N ASN A 102 -10.57 33.73 -56.85
CA ASN A 102 -10.67 33.32 -55.46
C ASN A 102 -11.01 31.83 -55.40
N ALA A 103 -10.01 30.97 -55.21
CA ALA A 103 -10.25 29.61 -54.76
C ALA A 103 -11.01 29.67 -53.42
N PRO A 104 -12.12 28.93 -53.24
CA PRO A 104 -12.80 28.87 -51.96
C PRO A 104 -11.90 28.11 -50.98
N VAL A 105 -11.12 28.87 -50.20
CA VAL A 105 -10.37 28.32 -49.07
C VAL A 105 -11.39 27.96 -48.00
N PHE A 106 -11.56 26.67 -47.75
CA PHE A 106 -12.34 26.19 -46.60
C PHE A 106 -11.48 26.32 -45.34
N GLU A 107 -11.63 27.42 -44.63
CA GLU A 107 -10.99 27.64 -43.34
C GLU A 107 -11.89 27.11 -42.22
N ALA A 108 -11.60 25.90 -41.73
CA ALA A 108 -12.31 25.32 -40.60
C ALA A 108 -11.66 25.79 -39.29
N ILE A 109 -12.17 26.89 -38.71
CA ILE A 109 -11.69 27.43 -37.43
C ILE A 109 -12.50 26.82 -36.28
N GLY A 110 -11.92 25.84 -35.59
CA GLY A 110 -12.51 25.20 -34.41
C GLY A 110 -11.78 25.57 -33.13
N LYS A 111 -12.41 26.37 -32.26
CA LYS A 111 -11.88 26.68 -30.92
C LYS A 111 -12.58 25.80 -29.87
N LYS A 112 -11.89 24.75 -29.39
CA LYS A 112 -12.39 23.93 -28.27
C LYS A 112 -11.74 24.39 -26.97
N LYS A 113 -12.55 24.92 -26.05
CA LYS A 113 -12.14 25.23 -24.66
C LYS A 113 -12.66 24.13 -23.75
N HIS A 114 -11.76 23.30 -23.23
CA HIS A 114 -12.10 22.27 -22.25
C HIS A 114 -11.62 22.73 -20.87
N LYS A 115 -12.56 22.91 -19.95
CA LYS A 115 -12.29 23.17 -18.53
C LYS A 115 -12.74 21.93 -17.76
N GLY A 116 -11.78 21.11 -17.36
CA GLY A 116 -12.01 19.94 -16.51
C GLY A 116 -11.62 20.28 -15.08
N GLU A 117 -12.58 20.20 -14.16
CA GLU A 117 -12.34 20.26 -12.72
C GLU A 117 -12.67 18.89 -12.14
N GLY A 118 -11.67 18.22 -11.59
CA GLY A 118 -11.82 16.92 -10.94
C GLY A 118 -11.34 17.01 -9.51
N ASP A 119 -12.28 16.91 -8.56
CA ASP A 119 -11.99 16.68 -7.14
C ASP A 119 -12.13 15.18 -6.88
N TYR A 120 -11.04 14.56 -6.44
CA TYR A 120 -11.01 13.15 -6.07
C TYR A 120 -10.60 13.02 -4.61
N ASP A 121 -11.56 12.80 -3.72
CA ASP A 121 -11.33 12.44 -2.32
C ASP A 121 -11.75 10.99 -2.08
N ARG A 122 -10.77 10.15 -1.75
CA ARG A 122 -10.98 8.75 -1.39
C ARG A 122 -10.49 8.52 0.04
N THR A 123 -11.40 8.16 0.93
CA THR A 123 -11.08 7.74 2.31
C THR A 123 -11.45 6.27 2.49
N ASP A 124 -10.45 5.44 2.79
CA ASP A 124 -10.61 4.03 3.13
C ASP A 124 -10.27 3.84 4.63
N GLU A 125 -11.17 3.22 5.39
CA GLU A 125 -10.96 2.87 6.80
C GLU A 125 -11.05 1.36 7.01
N PHE A 126 -10.07 0.80 7.72
CA PHE A 126 -10.00 -0.61 8.05
C PHE A 126 -9.77 -0.81 9.54
N THR A 127 -10.81 -1.29 10.24
CA THR A 127 -10.75 -1.60 11.67
C THR A 127 -11.06 -3.08 11.91
N THR A 128 -10.15 -3.80 12.57
CA THR A 128 -10.39 -5.21 12.95
C THR A 128 -9.59 -5.59 14.20
N ARG A 129 -9.99 -6.68 14.86
CA ARG A 129 -9.20 -7.31 15.92
C ARG A 129 -8.79 -8.70 15.46
N MET A 130 -7.51 -9.01 15.54
CA MET A 130 -6.96 -10.29 15.11
C MET A 130 -6.05 -10.83 16.20
N THR A 131 -6.04 -12.14 16.39
CA THR A 131 -5.06 -12.79 17.26
C THR A 131 -3.85 -13.15 16.42
N ALA A 132 -2.70 -12.60 16.79
CA ALA A 132 -1.41 -12.92 16.24
C ALA A 132 -0.67 -13.91 17.13
N GLU A 133 0.24 -14.64 16.51
CA GLU A 133 1.16 -15.56 17.15
C GLU A 133 2.59 -15.02 17.02
N VAL A 134 3.39 -15.18 18.07
CA VAL A 134 4.82 -14.89 18.05
C VAL A 134 5.54 -16.00 17.29
N ILE A 135 6.00 -15.70 16.08
CA ILE A 135 6.77 -16.64 15.26
C ILE A 135 8.19 -16.79 15.80
N GLU A 136 8.78 -15.69 16.24
CA GLU A 136 10.15 -15.69 16.75
C GLU A 136 10.40 -14.47 17.64
N VAL A 137 11.28 -14.67 18.63
CA VAL A 137 11.88 -13.60 19.43
C VAL A 137 13.26 -13.32 18.86
N LEU A 138 13.44 -12.11 18.35
CA LEU A 138 14.70 -11.65 17.78
C LEU A 138 15.78 -11.50 18.87
N PRO A 139 17.08 -11.54 18.51
CA PRO A 139 18.18 -11.42 19.47
C PRO A 139 18.19 -10.12 20.30
N ASN A 140 17.50 -9.08 19.82
CA ASN A 140 17.33 -7.81 20.52
C ASN A 140 16.12 -7.78 21.46
N GLY A 141 15.33 -8.87 21.53
CA GLY A 141 14.11 -8.97 22.34
C GLY A 141 12.83 -8.59 21.61
N ASN A 142 12.89 -8.14 20.35
CA ASN A 142 11.69 -7.82 19.57
C ASN A 142 10.96 -9.10 19.11
N LEU A 143 9.67 -8.98 18.86
CA LEU A 143 8.80 -10.10 18.52
C LEU A 143 8.35 -9.98 17.07
N ILE A 144 8.52 -11.05 16.30
CA ILE A 144 7.88 -11.18 14.98
C ILE A 144 6.49 -11.76 15.18
N LEU A 145 5.48 -11.01 14.76
CA LEU A 145 4.08 -11.38 14.87
C LEU A 145 3.53 -11.79 13.49
N GLU A 146 2.82 -12.92 13.44
CA GLU A 146 1.99 -13.30 12.30
C GLU A 146 0.56 -13.58 12.78
N ALA A 147 -0.43 -12.98 12.11
CA ALA A 147 -1.84 -13.32 12.31
C ALA A 147 -2.45 -13.78 11.00
N ARG A 148 -3.34 -14.77 11.08
CA ARG A 148 -4.14 -15.22 9.93
C ARG A 148 -5.56 -15.49 10.36
N THR A 149 -6.49 -14.76 9.76
CA THR A 149 -7.93 -14.98 9.98
C THR A 149 -8.57 -15.32 8.64
N THR A 150 -9.27 -16.45 8.59
CA THR A 150 -10.09 -16.82 7.44
C THR A 150 -11.55 -16.67 7.82
N ILE A 151 -12.26 -15.80 7.12
CA ILE A 151 -13.70 -15.56 7.29
C ILE A 151 -14.38 -16.17 6.07
N SER A 152 -15.23 -17.19 6.31
CA SER A 152 -16.07 -17.78 5.29
C SER A 152 -17.48 -17.25 5.47
N SER A 153 -18.03 -16.56 4.47
CA SER A 153 -19.42 -16.09 4.45
C SER A 153 -20.08 -16.56 3.17
N ASP A 154 -21.10 -17.40 3.29
CA ASP A 154 -21.83 -18.03 2.17
C ASP A 154 -20.91 -18.62 1.09
N LYS A 155 -20.78 -17.92 -0.05
CA LYS A 155 -19.99 -18.34 -1.23
C LYS A 155 -18.67 -17.57 -1.36
N GLU A 156 -18.25 -16.89 -0.30
CA GLU A 156 -17.06 -16.07 -0.27
C GLU A 156 -16.12 -16.52 0.86
N LYS A 157 -14.83 -16.56 0.54
CA LYS A 157 -13.76 -16.78 1.49
C LYS A 157 -12.84 -15.58 1.49
N THR A 158 -12.71 -14.95 2.64
CA THR A 158 -11.80 -13.84 2.89
C THR A 158 -10.68 -14.32 3.81
N CYS A 159 -9.45 -14.32 3.33
CA CYS A 159 -8.25 -14.58 4.12
C CYS A 159 -7.55 -13.26 4.39
N ILE A 160 -7.38 -12.91 5.66
CA ILE A 160 -6.62 -11.74 6.09
C ILE A 160 -5.34 -12.26 6.75
N LYS A 161 -4.19 -11.88 6.20
CA LYS A 161 -2.89 -12.14 6.77
C LYS A 161 -2.29 -10.82 7.25
N LEU A 162 -1.74 -10.82 8.46
CA LEU A 162 -1.04 -9.68 9.03
C LEU A 162 0.33 -10.14 9.49
N THR A 163 1.36 -9.37 9.16
CA THR A 163 2.72 -9.58 9.67
C THR A 163 3.32 -8.27 10.16
N GLY A 164 4.19 -8.33 11.15
CA GLY A 164 4.95 -7.16 11.59
C GLY A 164 5.86 -7.48 12.77
N ILE A 165 6.66 -6.49 13.16
CA ILE A 165 7.60 -6.60 14.28
C ILE A 165 7.13 -5.68 15.40
N CYS A 166 7.00 -6.21 16.60
CA CYS A 166 6.56 -5.49 17.79
C CYS A 166 7.63 -5.56 18.87
N ARG A 167 7.67 -4.56 19.75
CA ARG A 167 8.55 -4.57 20.92
C ARG A 167 7.74 -5.02 22.15
N PRO A 168 8.34 -5.78 23.08
CA PRO A 168 7.65 -6.24 24.29
C PRO A 168 6.99 -5.12 25.09
N GLU A 169 7.57 -3.92 25.11
CA GLU A 169 7.05 -2.76 25.85
C GLU A 169 5.78 -2.14 25.25
N ASP A 170 5.52 -2.35 23.96
CA ASP A 170 4.33 -1.83 23.27
C ASP A 170 3.10 -2.73 23.55
N ILE A 171 3.30 -3.91 24.13
CA ILE A 171 2.23 -4.86 24.49
C ILE A 171 1.66 -4.49 25.86
N THR A 172 0.35 -4.23 25.89
CA THR A 172 -0.34 -3.88 27.13
C THR A 172 -0.46 -5.08 28.08
N SER A 173 -0.85 -4.80 29.33
CA SER A 173 -1.13 -5.84 30.32
C SER A 173 -2.19 -6.87 29.88
N ALA A 174 -3.04 -6.52 28.90
CA ALA A 174 -4.06 -7.39 28.34
C ALA A 174 -3.60 -8.18 27.10
N ASN A 175 -2.28 -8.23 26.82
CA ASN A 175 -1.69 -8.84 25.62
C ASN A 175 -2.27 -8.24 24.33
N THR A 176 -2.47 -6.92 24.33
CA THR A 176 -2.96 -6.20 23.16
C THR A 176 -1.92 -5.24 22.63
N VAL A 177 -1.90 -5.05 21.32
CA VAL A 177 -1.06 -4.06 20.62
C VAL A 177 -1.89 -3.36 19.55
N LEU A 178 -1.66 -2.06 19.35
CA LEU A 178 -2.30 -1.29 18.29
C LEU A 178 -1.46 -1.36 17.00
N SER A 179 -2.11 -1.34 15.83
CA SER A 179 -1.41 -1.42 14.54
C SER A 179 -0.37 -0.32 14.33
N ASN A 180 -0.60 0.89 14.85
CA ASN A 180 0.33 2.00 14.76
C ASN A 180 1.61 1.83 15.60
N GLN A 181 1.63 0.87 16.53
CA GLN A 181 2.81 0.54 17.36
C GLN A 181 3.66 -0.58 16.76
N ILE A 182 3.20 -1.19 15.65
CA ILE A 182 3.89 -2.30 14.99
C ILE A 182 4.77 -1.74 13.87
N HIS A 183 6.04 -2.15 13.86
CA HIS A 183 6.96 -1.83 12.78
C HIS A 183 6.74 -2.76 11.58
N ASP A 184 6.85 -2.20 10.36
CA ASP A 184 6.67 -2.90 9.09
C ASP A 184 5.38 -3.74 9.04
N LEU A 185 4.27 -3.11 9.47
CA LEU A 185 2.96 -3.74 9.46
C LEU A 185 2.50 -3.95 8.02
N LYS A 186 2.34 -5.21 7.64
CA LYS A 186 1.78 -5.61 6.36
C LYS A 186 0.44 -6.31 6.57
N ILE A 187 -0.56 -5.88 5.81
CA ILE A 187 -1.92 -6.44 5.84
C ILE A 187 -2.28 -6.88 4.42
N ASP A 188 -2.35 -8.19 4.22
CA ASP A 188 -2.76 -8.79 2.96
C ASP A 188 -4.20 -9.32 3.11
N LYS A 189 -5.13 -8.78 2.33
CA LYS A 189 -6.52 -9.24 2.25
C LYS A 189 -6.77 -9.95 0.93
N MET A 190 -7.04 -11.24 0.98
CA MET A 190 -7.35 -12.07 -0.18
C MET A 190 -8.82 -12.50 -0.13
N ASN A 191 -9.60 -12.08 -1.13
CA ASN A 191 -11.00 -12.48 -1.28
C ASN A 191 -11.15 -13.43 -2.46
N THR A 192 -11.87 -14.53 -2.27
CA THR A 192 -12.22 -15.51 -3.31
C THR A 192 -13.73 -15.74 -3.29
N GLY A 193 -14.42 -15.60 -4.43
CA GLY A 193 -15.88 -15.78 -4.55
C GLY A 193 -16.49 -15.08 -5.77
N PHE A 194 -17.79 -15.33 -6.02
CA PHE A 194 -18.51 -14.91 -7.24
C PHE A 194 -18.63 -13.38 -7.43
N VAL A 195 -18.57 -12.57 -6.36
CA VAL A 195 -18.69 -11.11 -6.48
C VAL A 195 -17.43 -10.48 -7.08
N LYS A 196 -16.26 -11.10 -6.91
CA LYS A 196 -15.02 -10.65 -7.57
C LYS A 196 -15.17 -10.66 -9.11
N ASP A 197 -15.78 -11.71 -9.64
CA ASP A 197 -16.01 -11.87 -11.09
C ASP A 197 -16.98 -10.83 -11.67
N ALA A 198 -17.86 -10.25 -10.85
CA ALA A 198 -18.75 -9.17 -11.26
C ALA A 198 -18.03 -7.80 -11.26
N ALA A 199 -17.12 -7.57 -10.31
CA ALA A 199 -16.31 -6.34 -10.26
C ALA A 199 -15.36 -6.23 -11.47
N ASP A 200 -14.75 -7.33 -11.90
CA ASP A 200 -13.86 -7.35 -13.07
C ASP A 200 -14.59 -7.02 -14.38
N LYS A 201 -15.92 -7.23 -14.46
CA LYS A 201 -16.72 -6.85 -15.65
C LYS A 201 -16.82 -5.33 -15.83
N GLY A 202 -16.61 -4.54 -14.78
CA GLY A 202 -16.63 -3.07 -14.85
C GLY A 202 -15.46 -2.47 -15.65
N ILE A 203 -14.37 -3.23 -15.84
CA ILE A 203 -13.18 -2.77 -16.58
C ILE A 203 -13.52 -2.57 -18.07
N ILE A 204 -14.44 -3.36 -18.64
CA ILE A 204 -14.87 -3.20 -20.03
C ILE A 204 -15.57 -1.85 -20.24
N ALA A 205 -16.39 -1.41 -19.28
CA ALA A 205 -17.03 -0.10 -19.33
C ALA A 205 -15.97 1.02 -19.26
N GLN A 206 -14.96 0.89 -18.41
CA GLN A 206 -13.85 1.86 -18.34
C GLN A 206 -13.02 1.92 -19.62
N VAL A 207 -12.78 0.79 -20.28
CA VAL A 207 -12.06 0.74 -21.56
C VAL A 207 -12.90 1.36 -22.67
N LEU A 208 -14.20 1.09 -22.70
CA LEU A 208 -15.11 1.72 -23.68
C LEU A 208 -15.18 3.23 -23.45
N ASP A 209 -15.35 3.70 -22.21
CA ASP A 209 -15.32 5.12 -21.90
C ASP A 209 -13.97 5.75 -22.29
N ALA A 210 -12.84 5.10 -22.02
CA ALA A 210 -11.53 5.61 -22.42
C ALA A 210 -11.35 5.71 -23.95
N ILE A 211 -11.95 4.80 -24.73
CA ILE A 211 -11.93 4.82 -26.19
C ILE A 211 -12.90 5.88 -26.75
N PHE A 212 -14.01 6.16 -26.07
CA PHE A 212 -15.00 7.15 -26.50
C PHE A 212 -14.78 8.56 -25.88
N ALA A 213 -13.85 8.73 -24.95
CA ALA A 213 -13.56 9.99 -24.27
C ALA A 213 -12.59 10.94 -25.02
N PHE A 214 -12.30 10.72 -26.32
CA PHE A 214 -11.43 11.59 -27.13
C PHE A 214 -12.20 12.53 -28.08
#